data_AF-A0A377X7H1-F1
#
_entry.id   AF-A0A377X7H1-F1
#
_cell.length_a   1.000
_cell.length_b   1.000
_cell.length_c   1.000
_cell.angle_alpha   90.00
_cell.angle_beta   90.00
_cell.angle_gamma   90.00
#
_symmetry.space_group_name_H-M   'P 1'
#
loop_
_entity.id
_entity.type
_entity.pdbx_description
1 polymer ?
#
loop_
_entity_poly.entity_id
_entity_poly.type
_entity_poly.pdbx_seq_one_letter_code
_entity_poly.pdbx_strand_id
1 'polypeptide(L)'
;MKKGLLMFTLLAASLSGAAHADSAAIKQSLAKLGVQSTDIQPSPVSGMSTVLTGSGVLYVTDDGKHIIQGPMYDVSGAQPVNVTNQLLLGKLNALSNEMIVYNAPKEQHVITVFTDITCGYCHKLHEQMSDYNALGITVRYLAFPRQGLQSQAEQDMKAIWCAKDRNKALDDAMNGKGVQPASCSVDIAKHYTLGVQMGVNGTPAMVLSNGMVLPGYQGPKELKAFLDEHKKQTSGN
;
A
#
# COMPACT_ATOMS: atom_id res chain seq x y z
N MET A 1 -37.73 -65.03 -18.63
CA MET A 1 -36.77 -64.13 -19.31
C MET A 1 -37.13 -62.68 -18.99
N LYS A 2 -36.14 -61.89 -18.53
CA LYS A 2 -36.02 -60.40 -18.53
C LYS A 2 -37.07 -59.60 -17.72
N LYS A 3 -36.74 -59.11 -16.51
CA LYS A 3 -35.95 -57.90 -16.13
C LYS A 3 -36.71 -56.58 -16.39
N GLY A 4 -36.86 -55.77 -15.33
CA GLY A 4 -37.29 -54.37 -15.44
C GLY A 4 -37.52 -53.66 -14.10
N LEU A 5 -36.56 -53.69 -13.18
CA LEU A 5 -36.60 -52.87 -11.95
C LEU A 5 -36.03 -51.49 -12.28
N LEU A 6 -36.90 -50.47 -12.39
CA LEU A 6 -36.54 -49.07 -12.60
C LEU A 6 -36.11 -48.45 -11.26
N MET A 7 -34.81 -48.26 -11.09
CA MET A 7 -34.21 -47.54 -9.96
C MET A 7 -34.18 -46.05 -10.31
N PHE A 8 -34.90 -45.23 -9.55
CA PHE A 8 -34.92 -43.77 -9.69
C PHE A 8 -33.79 -43.19 -8.84
N THR A 9 -32.61 -42.97 -9.43
CA THR A 9 -31.49 -42.28 -8.77
C THR A 9 -31.79 -40.79 -8.67
N LEU A 10 -32.06 -40.31 -7.46
CA LEU A 10 -32.10 -38.90 -7.10
C LEU A 10 -30.70 -38.31 -7.24
N LEU A 11 -30.49 -37.47 -8.26
CA LEU A 11 -29.28 -36.68 -8.41
C LEU A 11 -29.41 -35.43 -7.53
N ALA A 12 -28.89 -35.49 -6.30
CA ALA A 12 -28.78 -34.32 -5.44
C ALA A 12 -27.68 -33.39 -6.01
N ALA A 13 -28.10 -32.38 -6.77
CA ALA A 13 -27.24 -31.28 -7.17
C ALA A 13 -26.92 -30.44 -5.92
N SER A 14 -25.78 -30.71 -5.29
CA SER A 14 -25.19 -29.80 -4.32
C SER A 14 -24.79 -28.51 -5.03
N LEU A 15 -25.62 -27.47 -4.93
CA LEU A 15 -25.24 -26.11 -5.28
C LEU A 15 -24.16 -25.67 -4.28
N SER A 16 -22.89 -25.79 -4.67
CA SER A 16 -21.78 -25.09 -4.03
C SER A 16 -21.94 -23.60 -4.31
N GLY A 17 -22.68 -22.90 -3.43
CA GLY A 17 -22.71 -21.44 -3.39
C GLY A 17 -21.37 -20.90 -2.91
N ALA A 18 -20.38 -20.83 -3.81
CA ALA A 18 -19.07 -20.31 -3.48
C ALA A 18 -19.09 -18.76 -3.43
N ALA A 19 -18.79 -18.23 -2.24
CA ALA A 19 -18.12 -16.95 -1.98
C ALA A 19 -18.81 -15.59 -2.24
N HIS A 20 -20.04 -15.52 -2.78
CA HIS A 20 -20.70 -14.21 -3.02
C HIS A 20 -21.70 -13.76 -1.94
N ALA A 21 -22.13 -14.62 -1.02
CA ALA A 21 -23.15 -14.28 -0.02
C ALA A 21 -22.59 -13.48 1.18
N ASP A 22 -21.35 -13.72 1.61
CA ASP A 22 -20.81 -13.14 2.87
C ASP A 22 -20.37 -11.67 2.74
N SER A 23 -19.97 -11.23 1.54
CA SER A 23 -19.57 -9.83 1.34
C SER A 23 -20.76 -8.85 1.45
N ALA A 24 -22.01 -9.31 1.32
CA ALA A 24 -23.19 -8.45 1.50
C ALA A 24 -23.42 -8.07 2.97
N ALA A 25 -23.28 -9.03 3.89
CA ALA A 25 -23.42 -8.79 5.33
C ALA A 25 -22.35 -7.80 5.83
N ILE A 26 -21.10 -8.00 5.42
CA ILE A 26 -19.98 -7.11 5.73
C ILE A 26 -20.26 -5.68 5.22
N LYS A 27 -20.66 -5.52 3.95
CA LYS A 27 -20.99 -4.20 3.36
C LYS A 27 -22.12 -3.51 4.13
N GLN A 28 -23.17 -4.26 4.49
CA GLN A 28 -24.29 -3.71 5.24
C GLN A 28 -23.87 -3.24 6.64
N SER A 29 -23.06 -4.01 7.35
CA SER A 29 -22.53 -3.62 8.67
C SER A 29 -21.64 -2.38 8.58
N LEU A 30 -20.73 -2.32 7.60
CA LEU A 30 -19.84 -1.17 7.43
C LEU A 30 -20.57 0.11 7.01
N ALA A 31 -21.60 -0.02 6.17
CA ALA A 31 -22.45 1.11 5.78
C ALA A 31 -23.15 1.75 6.99
N LYS A 32 -23.59 0.96 7.98
CA LYS A 32 -24.16 1.47 9.24
C LYS A 32 -23.16 2.28 10.07
N LEU A 33 -21.87 2.03 9.90
CA LEU A 33 -20.78 2.76 10.55
C LEU A 33 -20.29 3.95 9.72
N GLY A 34 -20.93 4.24 8.58
CA GLY A 34 -20.49 5.28 7.65
C GLY A 34 -19.21 4.93 6.88
N VAL A 35 -18.76 3.67 6.94
CA VAL A 35 -17.56 3.19 6.27
C VAL A 35 -17.95 2.66 4.89
N GLN A 36 -17.47 3.34 3.84
CA GLN A 36 -17.55 2.83 2.48
C GLN A 36 -16.37 1.88 2.26
N SER A 37 -16.65 0.57 2.14
CA SER A 37 -15.62 -0.41 1.77
C SER A 37 -15.32 -0.32 0.29
N THR A 38 -14.05 -0.26 -0.10
CA THR A 38 -13.67 -0.23 -1.51
C THR A 38 -13.35 -1.61 -2.06
N ASP A 39 -12.98 -2.55 -1.18
CA ASP A 39 -12.55 -3.88 -1.59
C ASP A 39 -12.66 -4.89 -0.44
N ILE A 40 -13.17 -6.09 -0.71
CA ILE A 40 -13.28 -7.19 0.26
C ILE A 40 -12.51 -8.38 -0.32
N GLN A 41 -11.51 -8.84 0.41
CA GLN A 41 -10.59 -9.89 0.02
C GLN A 41 -10.59 -11.01 1.07
N PRO A 42 -10.25 -12.26 0.70
CA PRO A 42 -10.06 -13.33 1.67
C PRO A 42 -8.97 -12.98 2.71
N SER A 43 -9.18 -13.37 3.97
CA SER A 43 -8.17 -13.33 5.03
C SER A 43 -7.45 -14.68 5.15
N PRO A 44 -6.18 -14.73 5.60
CA PRO A 44 -5.55 -16.01 5.97
C PRO A 44 -6.18 -16.67 7.23
N VAL A 45 -7.00 -15.93 7.98
CA VAL A 45 -7.76 -16.47 9.12
C VAL A 45 -9.17 -16.86 8.66
N SER A 46 -9.50 -18.15 8.82
CA SER A 46 -10.83 -18.69 8.48
C SER A 46 -11.95 -17.99 9.26
N GLY A 47 -13.08 -17.73 8.61
CA GLY A 47 -14.22 -17.03 9.21
C GLY A 47 -14.07 -15.51 9.22
N MET A 48 -13.03 -14.98 8.57
CA MET A 48 -12.76 -13.55 8.45
C MET A 48 -12.44 -13.15 7.00
N SER A 49 -12.73 -11.90 6.70
CA SER A 49 -12.40 -11.23 5.45
C SER A 49 -11.55 -9.99 5.71
N THR A 50 -10.60 -9.71 4.80
CA THR A 50 -9.82 -8.48 4.79
C THR A 50 -10.59 -7.41 4.02
N VAL A 51 -10.92 -6.30 4.67
CA VAL A 51 -11.69 -5.20 4.09
C VAL A 51 -10.82 -3.96 3.99
N LEU A 52 -10.64 -3.47 2.78
CA LEU A 52 -9.89 -2.25 2.50
C LEU A 52 -10.83 -1.05 2.50
N THR A 53 -10.46 -0.02 3.26
CA THR A 53 -11.25 1.19 3.43
C THR A 53 -10.37 2.43 3.20
N GLY A 54 -10.99 3.60 3.08
CA GLY A 54 -10.26 4.88 3.02
C GLY A 54 -9.48 5.21 4.30
N SER A 55 -9.84 4.60 5.43
CA SER A 55 -9.29 4.87 6.76
C SER A 55 -8.37 3.76 7.28
N GLY A 56 -8.03 2.77 6.44
CA GLY A 56 -7.16 1.66 6.81
C GLY A 56 -7.74 0.30 6.42
N VAL A 57 -7.09 -0.76 6.91
CA VAL A 57 -7.52 -2.15 6.71
C VAL A 57 -8.24 -2.66 7.95
N LEU A 58 -9.41 -3.26 7.74
CA LEU A 58 -10.21 -3.93 8.76
C LEU A 58 -10.25 -5.43 8.47
N TYR A 59 -10.29 -6.22 9.53
CA TYR A 59 -10.60 -7.65 9.48
C TYR A 59 -11.99 -7.83 10.06
N VAL A 60 -12.90 -8.36 9.26
CA VAL A 60 -14.32 -8.47 9.63
C VAL A 60 -14.70 -9.94 9.59
N THR A 61 -15.42 -10.42 10.59
CA THR A 61 -15.97 -11.79 10.53
C THR A 61 -16.93 -11.91 9.35
N ASP A 62 -17.04 -13.11 8.76
CA ASP A 62 -17.85 -13.30 7.54
C ASP A 62 -19.34 -12.95 7.76
N ASP A 63 -19.82 -13.09 9.00
CA ASP A 63 -21.17 -12.67 9.40
C ASP A 63 -21.33 -11.15 9.62
N GLY A 64 -20.27 -10.37 9.45
CA GLY A 64 -20.25 -8.91 9.55
C GLY A 64 -20.43 -8.37 10.97
N LYS A 65 -20.35 -9.19 12.02
CA LYS A 65 -20.67 -8.77 13.40
C LYS A 65 -19.48 -8.25 14.19
N HIS A 66 -18.27 -8.71 13.90
CA HIS A 66 -17.06 -8.30 14.62
C HIS A 66 -16.07 -7.68 13.66
N ILE A 67 -15.42 -6.61 14.12
CA ILE A 67 -14.43 -5.84 13.37
C ILE A 67 -13.18 -5.73 14.22
N ILE A 68 -12.03 -6.03 13.63
CA ILE A 68 -10.70 -5.87 14.23
C ILE A 68 -9.89 -4.98 13.29
N GLN A 69 -9.26 -3.92 13.83
CA GLN A 69 -8.37 -3.09 13.04
C GLN A 69 -7.07 -3.85 12.74
N GLY A 70 -6.59 -3.76 11.51
CA GLY A 70 -5.28 -4.29 11.14
C GLY A 70 -4.10 -3.51 11.75
N PRO A 71 -2.86 -3.94 11.48
CA PRO A 71 -2.51 -5.04 10.57
C PRO A 71 -2.63 -6.43 11.22
N MET A 72 -2.67 -7.46 10.39
CA MET A 72 -2.51 -8.85 10.82
C MET A 72 -1.07 -9.28 10.56
N TYR A 73 -0.53 -10.05 11.50
CA TYR A 73 0.79 -10.66 11.37
C TYR A 73 0.66 -12.19 11.35
N ASP A 74 1.36 -12.82 10.42
CA ASP A 74 1.68 -14.24 10.50
C ASP A 74 2.95 -14.40 11.33
N VAL A 75 2.87 -15.18 12.40
CA VAL A 75 3.96 -15.43 13.35
C VAL A 75 4.37 -16.91 13.38
N SER A 76 3.96 -17.69 12.36
CA SER A 76 4.28 -19.11 12.26
C SER A 76 5.73 -19.36 11.81
N GLY A 77 6.35 -18.38 11.15
CA GLY A 77 7.73 -18.44 10.67
C GLY A 77 8.76 -17.95 11.70
N ALA A 78 10.02 -17.89 11.27
CA ALA A 78 11.13 -17.43 12.10
C ALA A 78 11.02 -15.94 12.50
N GLN A 79 10.31 -15.14 11.70
CA GLN A 79 10.08 -13.72 11.94
C GLN A 79 8.61 -13.39 11.67
N PRO A 80 7.99 -12.47 12.43
CA PRO A 80 6.65 -11.97 12.14
C PRO A 80 6.57 -11.33 10.75
N VAL A 81 5.53 -11.68 9.99
CA VAL A 81 5.26 -11.15 8.65
C VAL A 81 3.95 -10.38 8.66
N ASN A 82 3.97 -9.10 8.27
CA ASN A 82 2.76 -8.31 8.12
C ASN A 82 2.01 -8.71 6.84
N VAL A 83 1.04 -9.62 6.96
CA VAL A 83 0.26 -10.13 5.82
C VAL A 83 -0.68 -9.08 5.24
N THR A 84 -1.10 -8.09 6.03
CA THR A 84 -1.83 -6.92 5.52
C THR A 84 -1.01 -6.19 4.46
N ASN A 85 0.25 -5.87 4.78
CA ASN A 85 1.07 -5.09 3.88
C ASN A 85 1.56 -5.91 2.68
N GLN A 86 1.74 -7.22 2.82
CA GLN A 86 2.01 -8.10 1.67
C GLN A 86 0.87 -8.07 0.64
N LEU A 87 -0.39 -8.11 1.09
CA LEU A 87 -1.54 -7.94 0.20
C LEU A 87 -1.50 -6.57 -0.50
N LEU A 88 -1.16 -5.51 0.22
CA LEU A 88 -1.11 -4.14 -0.29
C LEU A 88 0.04 -3.88 -1.27
N LEU A 89 1.09 -4.71 -1.29
CA LEU A 89 2.16 -4.60 -2.31
C LEU A 89 1.63 -4.72 -3.74
N GLY A 90 0.59 -5.55 -3.96
CA GLY A 90 -0.06 -5.62 -5.27
C GLY A 90 -0.63 -4.27 -5.70
N LYS A 91 -1.23 -3.53 -4.75
CA LYS A 91 -1.77 -2.19 -5.00
C LYS A 91 -0.69 -1.13 -5.13
N LEU A 92 0.39 -1.24 -4.37
CA LEU A 92 1.58 -0.40 -4.53
C LEU A 92 2.20 -0.55 -5.91
N ASN A 93 2.36 -1.78 -6.39
CA ASN A 93 2.93 -2.07 -7.71
C ASN A 93 2.01 -1.61 -8.84
N ALA A 94 0.69 -1.62 -8.64
CA ALA A 94 -0.27 -1.07 -9.60
C ALA A 94 -0.14 0.45 -9.80
N LEU A 95 0.49 1.18 -8.86
CA LEU A 95 0.78 2.62 -8.97
C LEU A 95 2.19 2.92 -9.51
N SER A 96 2.92 1.91 -10.00
CA SER A 96 4.31 2.08 -10.45
C SER A 96 4.49 3.12 -11.56
N ASN A 97 3.52 3.27 -12.46
CA ASN A 97 3.48 4.29 -13.52
C ASN A 97 3.21 5.72 -13.00
N GLU A 98 2.74 5.84 -11.76
CA GLU A 98 2.48 7.12 -11.10
C GLU A 98 3.65 7.54 -10.19
N MET A 99 4.63 6.67 -9.95
CA MET A 99 5.78 6.99 -9.09
C MET A 99 6.73 8.00 -9.75
N ILE A 100 7.35 8.86 -8.93
CA ILE A 100 8.51 9.67 -9.33
C ILE A 100 9.77 8.91 -8.90
N VAL A 101 10.57 8.46 -9.87
CA VAL A 101 11.65 7.49 -9.62
C VAL A 101 13.02 8.15 -9.79
N TYR A 102 13.86 8.00 -8.78
CA TYR A 102 15.27 8.38 -8.78
C TYR A 102 16.11 7.10 -8.71
N ASN A 103 16.61 6.68 -9.87
CA ASN A 103 17.32 5.41 -10.02
C ASN A 103 18.76 5.49 -9.50
N ALA A 104 19.16 4.47 -8.75
CA ALA A 104 20.57 4.24 -8.48
C ALA A 104 21.29 3.71 -9.73
N PRO A 105 22.48 4.21 -10.09
CA PRO A 105 23.24 3.68 -11.23
C PRO A 105 23.62 2.20 -11.09
N LYS A 106 23.83 1.74 -9.85
CA LYS A 106 24.10 0.34 -9.49
C LYS A 106 23.08 -0.09 -8.44
N GLU A 107 21.85 -0.35 -8.88
CA GLU A 107 20.74 -0.69 -7.99
C GLU A 107 21.03 -1.96 -7.18
N GLN A 108 20.95 -1.83 -5.86
CA GLN A 108 21.06 -2.91 -4.87
C GLN A 108 19.75 -3.09 -4.10
N HIS A 109 19.04 -1.96 -3.89
CA HIS A 109 17.79 -1.87 -3.14
C HIS A 109 16.82 -0.91 -3.82
N VAL A 110 15.53 -1.19 -3.69
CA VAL A 110 14.44 -0.31 -4.13
C VAL A 110 13.52 -0.05 -2.95
N ILE A 111 13.25 1.23 -2.68
CA ILE A 111 12.27 1.65 -1.66
C ILE A 111 11.18 2.51 -2.31
N THR A 112 9.96 2.39 -1.82
CA THR A 112 8.91 3.36 -2.13
C THR A 112 8.69 4.28 -0.95
N VAL A 113 8.74 5.58 -1.16
CA VAL A 113 8.63 6.58 -0.10
C VAL A 113 7.34 7.37 -0.26
N PHE A 114 6.49 7.31 0.75
CA PHE A 114 5.38 8.25 0.91
C PHE A 114 5.96 9.59 1.41
N THR A 115 5.87 10.62 0.57
CA THR A 115 6.51 11.93 0.79
C THR A 115 5.50 13.07 0.81
N ASP A 116 5.86 14.16 1.46
CA ASP A 116 5.09 15.41 1.52
C ASP A 116 6.06 16.58 1.28
N ILE A 117 5.79 17.41 0.27
CA ILE A 117 6.63 18.56 -0.09
C ILE A 117 6.64 19.67 0.98
N THR A 118 5.82 19.57 2.02
CA THR A 118 5.79 20.50 3.16
C THR A 118 6.51 19.92 4.39
N CYS A 119 7.11 18.73 4.29
CA CYS A 119 7.75 18.03 5.40
C CYS A 119 9.26 18.26 5.41
N GLY A 120 9.79 18.85 6.49
CA GLY A 120 11.23 19.11 6.62
C GLY A 120 12.12 17.88 6.47
N TYR A 121 11.69 16.71 6.98
CA TYR A 121 12.45 15.46 6.78
C TYR A 121 12.32 14.89 5.36
N CYS A 122 11.25 15.23 4.62
CA CYS A 122 11.15 14.89 3.20
C CYS A 122 12.09 15.76 2.37
N HIS A 123 12.22 17.05 2.68
CA HIS A 123 13.26 17.92 2.09
C HIS A 123 14.65 17.34 2.35
N LYS A 124 14.97 17.01 3.61
CA LYS A 124 16.28 16.43 3.97
C LYS A 124 16.58 15.14 3.22
N LEU A 125 15.59 14.25 3.08
CA LEU A 125 15.74 13.02 2.29
C LEU A 125 16.02 13.35 0.82
N HIS A 126 15.27 14.29 0.25
CA HIS A 126 15.40 14.69 -1.16
C HIS A 126 16.73 15.38 -1.48
N GLU A 127 17.21 16.25 -0.57
CA GLU A 127 18.53 16.89 -0.67
C GLU A 127 19.68 15.87 -0.77
N GLN A 128 19.50 14.68 -0.19
CA GLN A 128 20.49 13.61 -0.16
C GLN A 128 20.24 12.54 -1.23
N MET A 129 19.37 12.79 -2.22
CA MET A 129 19.01 11.79 -3.23
C MET A 129 20.22 11.19 -3.95
N SER A 130 21.22 12.02 -4.30
CA SER A 130 22.46 11.56 -4.91
C SER A 130 23.24 10.59 -4.03
N ASP A 131 23.24 10.79 -2.72
CA ASP A 131 23.95 9.93 -1.77
C ASP A 131 23.24 8.57 -1.64
N TYR A 132 21.90 8.54 -1.59
CA TYR A 132 21.13 7.28 -1.63
C TYR A 132 21.41 6.52 -2.93
N ASN A 133 21.34 7.19 -4.07
CA ASN A 133 21.57 6.58 -5.37
C ASN A 133 23.02 6.07 -5.53
N ALA A 134 24.01 6.81 -5.03
CA ALA A 134 25.41 6.38 -5.02
C ALA A 134 25.65 5.11 -4.18
N LEU A 135 24.85 4.92 -3.12
CA LEU A 135 24.86 3.71 -2.28
C LEU A 135 24.02 2.56 -2.85
N GLY A 136 23.49 2.69 -4.08
CA GLY A 136 22.72 1.64 -4.73
C GLY A 136 21.24 1.60 -4.32
N ILE A 137 20.70 2.68 -3.73
CA ILE A 137 19.30 2.74 -3.31
C ILE A 137 18.51 3.56 -4.34
N THR A 138 17.60 2.88 -5.05
CA THR A 138 16.59 3.54 -5.90
C THR A 138 15.41 3.98 -5.04
N VAL A 139 15.01 5.24 -5.18
CA VAL A 139 13.89 5.84 -4.43
C VAL A 139 12.72 6.08 -5.39
N ARG A 140 11.54 5.57 -5.03
CA ARG A 140 10.28 5.79 -5.77
C ARG A 140 9.32 6.57 -4.89
N TYR A 141 8.91 7.77 -5.27
CA TYR A 141 7.97 8.55 -4.47
C TYR A 141 6.52 8.27 -4.84
N LEU A 142 5.67 8.27 -3.80
CA LEU A 142 4.23 8.50 -3.87
C LEU A 142 3.87 9.68 -2.95
N ALA A 143 2.88 10.45 -3.36
CA ALA A 143 2.44 11.63 -2.61
C ALA A 143 1.61 11.24 -1.39
N PHE A 144 1.87 11.87 -0.24
CA PHE A 144 1.13 11.70 1.00
C PHE A 144 0.96 13.05 1.71
N PRO A 145 -0.07 13.85 1.38
CA PRO A 145 -0.30 15.13 2.03
C PRO A 145 -0.74 14.90 3.48
N ARG A 146 0.13 15.19 4.46
CA ARG A 146 -0.16 14.95 5.88
C ARG A 146 -1.35 15.77 6.39
N GLN A 147 -1.61 16.91 5.76
CA GLN A 147 -2.74 17.80 6.08
C GLN A 147 -4.05 17.34 5.40
N GLY A 148 -4.04 16.19 4.72
CA GLY A 148 -5.20 15.61 4.07
C GLY A 148 -5.43 16.08 2.63
N LEU A 149 -6.45 15.50 1.99
CA LEU A 149 -6.73 15.64 0.56
C LEU A 149 -7.29 17.00 0.13
N GLN A 150 -7.66 17.86 1.07
CA GLN A 150 -8.15 19.21 0.79
C GLN A 150 -7.09 20.28 1.03
N SER A 151 -5.85 19.88 1.36
CA SER A 151 -4.77 20.79 1.68
C SER A 151 -4.11 21.40 0.44
N GLN A 152 -3.45 22.54 0.61
CA GLN A 152 -2.61 23.13 -0.44
C GLN A 152 -1.49 22.16 -0.87
N ALA A 153 -0.95 21.39 0.07
CA ALA A 153 0.08 20.38 -0.22
C ALA A 153 -0.41 19.30 -1.20
N GLU A 154 -1.69 18.90 -1.11
CA GLU A 154 -2.28 17.96 -2.08
C GLU A 154 -2.33 18.59 -3.47
N GLN A 155 -2.82 19.83 -3.59
CA GLN A 155 -2.97 20.52 -4.87
C GLN A 155 -1.62 20.74 -5.55
N ASP A 156 -0.62 21.15 -4.78
CA ASP A 156 0.74 21.36 -5.26
C ASP A 156 1.39 20.04 -5.69
N MET A 157 1.24 18.97 -4.89
CA MET A 157 1.74 17.65 -5.28
C MET A 157 1.00 17.08 -6.51
N LYS A 158 -0.30 17.33 -6.65
CA LYS A 158 -1.05 16.95 -7.85
C LYS A 158 -0.47 17.64 -9.09
N ALA A 159 -0.12 18.91 -9.00
CA ALA A 159 0.53 19.63 -10.09
C ALA A 159 1.92 19.04 -10.40
N ILE A 160 2.75 18.74 -9.39
CA ILE A 160 4.05 18.07 -9.58
C ILE A 160 3.89 16.72 -10.30
N TRP A 161 2.94 15.89 -9.86
CA TRP A 161 2.66 14.58 -10.47
C TRP A 161 2.05 14.67 -11.87
N CYS A 162 1.49 15.82 -12.23
CA CYS A 162 0.98 16.11 -13.57
C CYS A 162 1.96 16.87 -14.45
N ALA A 163 3.14 17.24 -13.95
CA ALA A 163 4.17 17.87 -14.75
C ALA A 163 4.68 16.92 -15.85
N LYS A 164 5.10 17.51 -16.97
CA LYS A 164 5.73 16.78 -18.06
C LYS A 164 7.01 16.06 -17.61
N ASP A 165 7.78 16.72 -16.75
CA ASP A 165 8.95 16.17 -16.09
C ASP A 165 8.70 16.22 -14.58
N ARG A 166 8.24 15.10 -14.03
CA ARG A 166 7.88 14.99 -12.61
C ARG A 166 9.09 15.10 -11.70
N ASN A 167 10.24 14.56 -12.12
CA ASN A 167 11.48 14.63 -11.36
C ASN A 167 11.90 16.10 -11.19
N LYS A 168 11.99 16.82 -12.32
CA LYS A 168 12.33 18.25 -12.30
C LYS A 168 11.33 19.08 -11.48
N ALA A 169 10.04 18.81 -11.61
CA ALA A 169 9.02 19.53 -10.85
C ALA A 169 9.13 19.29 -9.34
N LEU A 170 9.41 18.05 -8.92
CA LEU A 170 9.66 17.72 -7.51
C LEU A 170 10.95 18.36 -7.00
N ASP A 171 12.03 18.31 -7.79
CA ASP A 171 13.30 18.96 -7.45
C ASP A 171 13.12 20.47 -7.25
N ASP A 172 12.43 21.13 -8.17
CA ASP A 172 12.21 22.58 -8.09
C ASP A 172 11.33 22.93 -6.86
N ALA A 173 10.30 22.12 -6.55
CA ALA A 173 9.46 22.30 -5.36
C ALA A 173 10.25 22.11 -4.05
N MET A 174 11.02 21.02 -3.94
CA MET A 174 11.82 20.72 -2.75
C MET A 174 12.96 21.73 -2.52
N ASN A 175 13.44 22.39 -3.58
CA ASN A 175 14.42 23.48 -3.53
C ASN A 175 13.79 24.89 -3.37
N GLY A 176 12.49 24.98 -3.11
CA GLY A 176 11.81 26.25 -2.82
C GLY A 176 11.56 27.15 -4.04
N LYS A 177 11.66 26.63 -5.26
CA LYS A 177 11.36 27.39 -6.50
C LYS A 177 9.86 27.45 -6.83
N GLY A 178 9.01 26.86 -5.99
CA GLY A 178 7.56 26.82 -6.15
C GLY A 178 7.10 25.74 -7.13
N VAL A 179 5.77 25.64 -7.28
CA VAL A 179 5.11 24.63 -8.11
C VAL A 179 4.40 25.30 -9.27
N GLN A 180 4.63 24.79 -10.48
CA GLN A 180 3.91 25.25 -11.67
C GLN A 180 2.58 24.50 -11.78
N PRO A 181 1.45 25.19 -12.03
CA PRO A 181 0.16 24.53 -12.19
C PRO A 181 0.19 23.52 -13.35
N ALA A 182 -0.30 22.31 -13.08
CA ALA A 182 -0.51 21.28 -14.10
C ALA A 182 -1.67 20.38 -13.70
N SER A 183 -2.34 19.80 -14.69
CA SER A 183 -3.47 18.88 -14.47
C SER A 183 -3.39 17.69 -15.42
N CYS A 184 -3.82 16.54 -14.92
CA CYS A 184 -3.77 15.24 -15.59
C CYS A 184 -4.66 14.25 -14.82
N SER A 185 -4.76 13.02 -15.32
CA SER A 185 -5.63 12.00 -14.71
C SER A 185 -5.20 11.53 -13.32
N VAL A 186 -3.93 11.66 -12.91
CA VAL A 186 -3.31 11.02 -11.71
C VAL A 186 -4.29 10.71 -10.56
N ASP A 187 -4.54 11.54 -9.56
CA ASP A 187 -5.40 11.22 -8.37
C ASP A 187 -4.57 10.81 -7.15
N ILE A 188 -4.14 11.85 -6.43
CA ILE A 188 -3.35 11.74 -5.21
C ILE A 188 -4.14 11.04 -4.10
N ALA A 189 -5.47 11.00 -4.16
CA ALA A 189 -6.28 10.25 -3.19
C ALA A 189 -5.92 8.76 -3.17
N LYS A 190 -5.58 8.16 -4.33
CA LYS A 190 -5.15 6.76 -4.40
C LYS A 190 -3.82 6.55 -3.68
N HIS A 191 -2.87 7.46 -3.84
CA HIS A 191 -1.59 7.41 -3.13
C HIS A 191 -1.80 7.52 -1.62
N TYR A 192 -2.54 8.54 -1.20
CA TYR A 192 -2.82 8.81 0.20
C TYR A 192 -3.56 7.64 0.87
N THR A 193 -4.64 7.14 0.27
CA THR A 193 -5.41 6.01 0.79
C THR A 193 -4.55 4.75 0.89
N LEU A 194 -3.69 4.47 -0.09
CA LEU A 194 -2.77 3.35 0.02
C LEU A 194 -1.79 3.53 1.18
N GLY A 195 -1.22 4.73 1.35
CA GLY A 195 -0.37 5.04 2.50
C GLY A 195 -1.09 4.78 3.83
N VAL A 196 -2.33 5.27 3.98
CA VAL A 196 -3.17 5.03 5.17
C VAL A 196 -3.39 3.54 5.40
N GLN A 197 -3.69 2.77 4.35
CA GLN A 197 -3.88 1.32 4.42
C GLN A 197 -2.60 0.58 4.86
N MET A 198 -1.43 1.05 4.41
CA MET A 198 -0.13 0.48 4.80
C MET A 198 0.34 0.92 6.19
N GLY A 199 -0.43 1.77 6.89
CA GLY A 199 -0.12 2.25 8.24
C GLY A 199 0.73 3.53 8.28
N VAL A 200 0.83 4.27 7.18
CA VAL A 200 1.54 5.55 7.14
C VAL A 200 0.75 6.59 7.93
N ASN A 201 1.38 7.15 8.96
CA ASN A 201 0.84 8.21 9.82
C ASN A 201 1.73 9.46 9.87
N GLY A 202 2.83 9.47 9.12
CA GLY A 202 3.79 10.56 9.03
C GLY A 202 4.71 10.38 7.82
N THR A 203 5.38 11.46 7.41
CA THR A 203 6.30 11.42 6.27
C THR A 203 7.71 11.90 6.67
N PRO A 204 8.78 11.41 6.03
CA PRO A 204 8.75 10.33 5.04
C PRO A 204 8.41 8.98 5.69
N ALA A 205 7.74 8.11 4.95
CA ALA A 205 7.56 6.71 5.33
C ALA A 205 8.03 5.81 4.18
N MET A 206 8.95 4.90 4.46
CA MET A 206 9.63 4.09 3.45
C MET A 206 9.07 2.67 3.48
N VAL A 207 8.59 2.21 2.34
CA VAL A 207 8.09 0.86 2.12
C VAL A 207 9.16 0.04 1.42
N LEU A 208 9.52 -1.09 2.02
CA LEU A 208 10.47 -2.04 1.46
C LEU A 208 9.79 -3.01 0.49
N SER A 209 10.59 -3.75 -0.28
CA SER A 209 10.09 -4.72 -1.26
C SER A 209 9.19 -5.81 -0.67
N ASN A 210 9.36 -6.13 0.61
CA ASN A 210 8.54 -7.11 1.34
C ASN A 210 7.31 -6.50 2.04
N GLY A 211 7.04 -5.21 1.86
CA GLY A 211 5.87 -4.52 2.44
C GLY A 211 6.11 -3.97 3.85
N MET A 212 7.29 -4.20 4.45
CA MET A 212 7.65 -3.55 5.70
C MET A 212 7.66 -2.04 5.53
N VAL A 213 7.05 -1.32 6.47
CA VAL A 213 7.04 0.14 6.51
C VAL A 213 8.01 0.60 7.58
N LEU A 214 9.01 1.37 7.17
CA LEU A 214 9.94 2.09 8.04
C LEU A 214 9.42 3.52 8.20
N PRO A 215 8.88 3.89 9.37
CA PRO A 215 8.44 5.24 9.62
C PRO A 215 9.64 6.18 9.82
N GLY A 216 9.52 7.40 9.29
CA GLY A 216 10.48 8.47 9.51
C GLY A 216 11.67 8.44 8.53
N TYR A 217 12.56 9.40 8.74
CA TYR A 217 13.77 9.58 7.95
C TYR A 217 14.91 8.72 8.51
N GLN A 218 15.71 8.14 7.60
CA GLN A 218 17.01 7.57 7.89
C GLN A 218 18.00 8.10 6.86
N GLY A 219 19.20 8.50 7.30
CA GLY A 219 20.23 8.99 6.39
C GLY A 219 20.73 7.90 5.43
N PRO A 220 21.43 8.26 4.35
CA PRO A 220 21.84 7.32 3.31
C PRO A 220 22.64 6.11 3.83
N LYS A 221 23.58 6.34 4.74
CA LYS A 221 24.44 5.27 5.29
C LYS A 221 23.68 4.37 6.25
N GLU A 222 22.88 4.96 7.13
CA GLU A 222 22.07 4.22 8.10
C GLU A 222 21.04 3.35 7.38
N LEU A 223 20.36 3.93 6.38
CA LEU A 223 19.38 3.21 5.57
C LEU A 223 20.05 2.09 4.78
N LYS A 224 21.22 2.32 4.17
CA LYS A 224 21.97 1.27 3.47
C LYS A 224 22.31 0.10 4.38
N ALA A 225 22.83 0.39 5.58
CA ALA A 225 23.16 -0.64 6.57
C ALA A 225 21.92 -1.43 7.00
N PHE A 226 20.81 -0.73 7.25
CA PHE A 226 19.53 -1.36 7.57
C PHE A 226 19.07 -2.29 6.44
N LEU A 227 19.06 -1.81 5.19
CA LEU A 227 18.58 -2.57 4.04
C LEU A 227 19.43 -3.80 3.75
N ASP A 228 20.76 -3.70 3.92
CA ASP A 228 21.68 -4.83 3.75
C ASP A 228 21.41 -5.92 4.79
N GLU A 229 21.24 -5.54 6.06
CA GLU A 229 20.98 -6.48 7.14
C GLU A 229 19.60 -7.12 7.00
N HIS A 230 18.58 -6.31 6.70
CA HIS A 230 17.21 -6.79 6.46
C HIS A 230 17.15 -7.77 5.28
N LYS A 231 17.91 -7.51 4.22
CA LYS A 231 17.99 -8.40 3.06
C LYS A 231 18.57 -9.77 3.41
N LYS A 232 19.59 -9.85 4.29
CA LYS A 232 20.14 -11.14 4.75
C LYS A 232 19.10 -11.93 5.53
N GLN A 233 18.47 -11.28 6.52
CA GLN A 233 17.46 -11.90 7.39
C GLN A 233 16.24 -12.42 6.61
N THR A 234 15.85 -11.73 5.54
CA THR A 234 14.68 -12.12 4.73
C THR A 234 15.00 -13.07 3.57
N SER A 235 16.27 -13.18 3.16
CA SER A 235 16.69 -14.10 2.09
C SER A 235 17.04 -15.51 2.60
N GLY A 236 17.02 -15.74 3.92
CA GLY A 236 17.28 -17.06 4.51
C GLY A 236 18.73 -17.53 4.41
N ASN A 237 19.69 -16.60 4.21
CA ASN A 237 21.13 -16.86 4.25
C ASN A 237 21.78 -16.17 5.45
#